data_AF-A0A0F9R7P7-F1
#
_entry.id   AF-A0A0F9R7P7-F1
#
_cell.length_a   1.000
_cell.length_b   1.000
_cell.length_c   1.000
_cell.angle_alpha   90.00
_cell.angle_beta   90.00
_cell.angle_gamma   90.00
#
_symmetry.space_group_name_H-M   'P 1'
#
loop_
_entity.id
_entity.type
_entity.pdbx_description
1 polymer ?
#
loop_
_entity_poly.entity_id
_entity_poly.type
_entity_poly.pdbx_seq_one_letter_code
_entity_poly.pdbx_strand_id
1 'polypeptide(L)'
;MKYPYITINVEYDPNEREEDMDFDNVLDEIAKKHGGEHSGGGFMLSTGMRDQDFDFSDLKQAHKFALAVKRFKEVNMITSHCMLHDNDF
;
A
#
# COMPACT_ATOMS: atom_id res chain seq x y z
N MET A 1 12.97 10.81 12.60
CA MET A 1 13.30 9.49 12.02
C MET A 1 12.40 9.32 10.80
N LYS A 2 12.94 8.97 9.63
CA LYS A 2 12.11 8.68 8.46
C LYS A 2 11.76 7.20 8.51
N TYR A 3 10.48 6.90 8.66
CA TYR A 3 9.95 5.54 8.64
C TYR A 3 9.94 5.02 7.19
N PRO A 4 10.23 3.73 6.95
CA PRO A 4 9.96 3.11 5.66
C PRO A 4 8.49 3.27 5.28
N TYR A 5 8.25 3.55 4.00
CA TYR A 5 6.94 3.91 3.49
C TYR A 5 6.63 3.15 2.19
N ILE A 6 5.39 2.68 2.05
CA ILE A 6 4.89 1.95 0.88
C ILE A 6 3.57 2.54 0.43
N THR A 7 3.51 2.98 -0.82
CA THR A 7 2.26 3.33 -1.50
C THR A 7 1.77 2.17 -2.37
N ILE A 8 0.48 1.84 -2.24
CA ILE A 8 -0.24 0.90 -3.08
C ILE A 8 -1.21 1.70 -3.97
N ASN A 9 -1.07 1.56 -5.28
CA ASN A 9 -2.02 2.12 -6.24
C ASN A 9 -3.06 1.05 -6.63
N VAL A 10 -4.33 1.41 -6.60
CA VAL A 10 -5.48 0.56 -6.89
C VAL A 10 -6.37 1.31 -7.87
N GLU A 11 -6.92 0.62 -8.86
CA GLU A 11 -8.00 1.18 -9.67
C GLU A 11 -9.25 1.29 -8.81
N TYR A 12 -9.93 2.44 -8.86
CA TYR A 12 -11.15 2.70 -8.12
C TYR A 12 -12.33 2.65 -9.08
N ASP A 13 -13.32 1.80 -8.79
CA ASP A 13 -14.60 1.82 -9.48
C ASP A 13 -15.70 2.28 -8.52
N PRO A 14 -16.34 3.45 -8.77
CA PRO A 14 -17.43 3.90 -7.91
C PRO A 14 -18.63 2.93 -7.86
N ASN A 15 -18.77 2.03 -8.84
CA ASN A 15 -19.80 0.99 -8.85
C ASN A 15 -19.42 -0.23 -7.98
N GLU A 16 -18.15 -0.43 -7.67
CA GLU A 16 -17.63 -1.54 -6.85
C GLU A 16 -17.17 -1.06 -5.47
N ARG A 17 -17.74 0.05 -4.98
CA ARG A 17 -17.32 0.72 -3.74
C ARG A 17 -17.28 -0.20 -2.51
N GLU A 18 -18.19 -1.16 -2.40
CA GLU A 18 -18.18 -2.14 -1.29
C GLU A 18 -16.96 -3.07 -1.38
N GLU A 19 -16.64 -3.57 -2.57
CA GLU A 19 -15.47 -4.42 -2.82
C GLU A 19 -14.17 -3.65 -2.61
N ASP A 20 -14.14 -2.37 -3.01
CA ASP A 20 -13.03 -1.46 -2.74
C ASP A 20 -12.80 -1.24 -1.25
N MET A 21 -13.87 -1.08 -0.46
CA MET A 21 -13.78 -0.96 1.00
C MET A 21 -13.30 -2.26 1.66
N ASP A 22 -13.77 -3.42 1.18
CA ASP A 22 -13.31 -4.71 1.67
C ASP A 22 -11.83 -4.93 1.36
N PHE A 23 -11.39 -4.54 0.17
CA PHE A 23 -9.98 -4.57 -0.21
C PHE A 23 -9.12 -3.70 0.71
N ASP A 24 -9.59 -2.50 1.08
CA ASP A 24 -8.88 -1.59 2.00
C ASP A 24 -8.73 -2.20 3.38
N ASN A 25 -9.81 -2.76 3.91
CA ASN A 25 -9.79 -3.47 5.18
C ASN A 25 -8.78 -4.63 5.15
N VAL A 26 -8.71 -5.38 4.05
CA VAL A 26 -7.75 -6.47 3.88
C VAL A 26 -6.31 -5.94 3.86
N LEU A 27 -6.03 -4.85 3.12
CA LEU A 27 -4.71 -4.24 3.11
C LEU A 27 -4.28 -3.75 4.50
N ASP A 28 -5.19 -3.08 5.22
CA ASP A 28 -4.99 -2.63 6.59
C ASP A 28 -4.64 -3.79 7.53
N GLU A 29 -5.35 -4.92 7.42
CA GLU A 29 -5.06 -6.10 8.22
C GLU A 29 -3.68 -6.70 7.90
N ILE A 30 -3.31 -6.75 6.61
CA ILE A 30 -2.00 -7.25 6.18
C ILE A 30 -0.90 -6.31 6.68
N ALA A 31 -1.10 -4.98 6.60
CA ALA A 31 -0.17 -3.99 7.12
C ALA A 31 0.03 -4.16 8.63
N LYS A 32 -1.06 -4.22 9.41
CA LYS A 32 -1.02 -4.43 10.88
C LYS A 32 -0.28 -5.71 11.25
N LYS A 33 -0.52 -6.83 10.54
CA LYS A 33 0.20 -8.11 10.74
C LYS A 33 1.71 -8.00 10.50
N HIS A 34 2.12 -7.03 9.71
CA HIS A 34 3.52 -6.76 9.39
C HIS A 34 4.07 -5.52 10.08
N GLY A 35 3.37 -4.93 11.05
CA GLY A 35 3.82 -3.77 11.81
C GLY A 35 3.80 -2.45 11.02
N GLY A 36 2.96 -2.39 9.99
CA GLY A 36 2.64 -1.17 9.27
C GLY A 36 1.33 -0.54 9.74
N GLU A 37 1.22 0.76 9.54
CA GLU A 37 0.03 1.56 9.82
C GLU A 37 -0.35 2.34 8.57
N HIS A 38 -1.66 2.39 8.26
CA HIS A 38 -2.16 3.24 7.19
C HIS A 38 -1.99 4.71 7.59
N SER A 39 -1.21 5.44 6.79
CA SER A 39 -0.82 6.82 7.06
C SER A 39 -1.52 7.83 6.16
N GLY A 40 -2.17 7.37 5.09
CA GLY A 40 -2.94 8.24 4.21
C GLY A 40 -3.31 7.59 2.89
N GLY A 41 -3.95 8.37 2.04
CA GLY A 41 -4.31 7.95 0.71
C GLY A 41 -5.05 9.06 -0.03
N GLY A 42 -5.18 8.88 -1.33
CA GLY A 42 -5.73 9.86 -2.24
C GLY A 42 -6.52 9.22 -3.36
N PHE A 43 -7.23 10.06 -4.12
CA PHE A 43 -7.88 9.64 -5.36
C PHE A 43 -7.48 10.57 -6.48
N MET A 44 -6.85 9.99 -7.51
CA MET A 44 -6.45 10.67 -8.73
C MET A 44 -7.57 10.58 -9.77
N LEU A 45 -8.39 11.64 -9.82
CA LEU A 45 -9.52 11.77 -10.75
C LEU A 45 -9.13 11.57 -12.22
N SER A 46 -7.91 11.95 -12.61
CA SER A 46 -7.44 11.86 -14.01
C SER A 46 -7.14 10.44 -14.47
N THR A 47 -6.86 9.52 -13.55
CA THR A 47 -6.43 8.16 -13.84
C THR A 47 -7.40 7.11 -13.32
N GLY A 48 -8.40 7.50 -12.52
CA GLY A 48 -9.28 6.56 -11.83
C GLY A 48 -8.53 5.72 -10.79
N MET A 49 -7.33 6.15 -10.39
CA MET A 49 -6.49 5.43 -9.45
C MET A 49 -6.61 6.05 -8.06
N ARG A 50 -6.62 5.21 -7.04
CA ARG A 50 -6.47 5.61 -5.65
C ARG A 50 -5.18 5.07 -5.08
N ASP A 51 -4.56 5.86 -4.23
CA ASP A 51 -3.35 5.53 -3.49
C ASP A 51 -3.70 5.22 -2.02
N GLN A 52 -3.02 4.23 -1.47
CA GLN A 52 -3.02 3.90 -0.05
C GLN A 52 -1.60 3.80 0.46
N ASP A 53 -1.34 4.52 1.53
CA ASP A 53 -0.02 4.74 2.08
C ASP A 53 0.13 4.06 3.43
N PHE A 54 1.26 3.37 3.59
CA PHE A 54 1.58 2.62 4.79
C PHE A 54 2.97 2.98 5.29
N ASP A 55 3.04 3.41 6.55
CA ASP A 55 4.30 3.62 7.28
C ASP A 55 4.66 2.36 8.07
N PHE A 56 5.95 2.04 8.14
CA PHE A 56 6.46 0.89 8.89
C PHE A 56 7.53 1.30 9.89
N SER A 57 7.62 0.57 10.98
CA SER A 57 8.65 0.82 11.99
C SER A 57 10.07 0.44 11.54
N ASP A 58 10.19 -0.54 10.62
CA ASP A 58 11.47 -1.00 10.08
C ASP A 58 11.37 -1.55 8.65
N LEU A 59 12.51 -1.66 7.96
CA LEU A 59 12.60 -2.09 6.56
C LEU A 59 12.23 -3.55 6.33
N LYS A 60 12.47 -4.43 7.32
CA LYS A 60 12.16 -5.86 7.23
C LYS A 60 10.65 -6.09 7.26
N GLN A 61 9.94 -5.29 8.04
CA GLN A 61 8.49 -5.25 8.12
C GLN A 61 7.86 -4.76 6.82
N ALA A 62 8.33 -3.61 6.30
CA ALA A 62 7.92 -3.09 5.00
C ALA A 62 8.14 -4.12 3.88
N HIS A 63 9.28 -4.82 3.87
CA HIS A 63 9.55 -5.87 2.88
C HIS A 63 8.59 -7.06 2.96
N LYS A 64 8.23 -7.50 4.18
CA LYS A 64 7.25 -8.58 4.36
C LYS A 64 5.86 -8.18 3.87
N PHE A 65 5.43 -6.95 4.16
CA PHE A 65 4.18 -6.40 3.65
C PHE A 65 4.17 -6.37 2.11
N ALA A 66 5.23 -5.82 1.49
CA ALA A 66 5.35 -5.78 0.03
C ALA A 66 5.26 -7.17 -0.61
N LEU A 67 5.87 -8.20 0.00
CA LEU A 67 5.76 -9.58 -0.45
C LEU A 67 4.36 -10.17 -0.27
N ALA A 68 3.69 -9.87 0.85
CA ALA A 68 2.33 -10.31 1.12
C ALA A 68 1.34 -9.70 0.11
N VAL A 69 1.44 -8.39 -0.15
CA VAL A 69 0.63 -7.69 -1.14
C VAL A 69 0.88 -8.22 -2.56
N LYS A 70 2.14 -8.48 -2.94
CA LYS A 70 2.46 -9.11 -4.24
C LYS A 70 1.81 -10.48 -4.42
N ARG A 71 1.81 -11.31 -3.37
CA ARG A 71 1.19 -12.64 -3.39
C ARG A 71 -0.33 -12.57 -3.41
N PHE A 72 -0.91 -11.52 -2.82
CA PHE A 72 -2.35 -11.27 -2.84
C PHE A 72 -2.85 -10.85 -4.24
N LYS A 73 -2.01 -10.14 -5.02
CA LYS A 73 -2.35 -9.53 -6.31
C LYS A 73 -1.53 -10.07 -7.49
N GLU A 74 -1.32 -11.38 -7.59
CA GLU A 74 -0.43 -11.98 -8.62
C GLU A 74 -0.82 -11.76 -10.10
N VAL A 75 -1.79 -10.91 -10.45
CA VAL A 75 -2.04 -10.50 -11.84
C VAL A 75 -2.33 -8.99 -11.95
N ASN A 76 -1.28 -8.26 -12.36
CA ASN A 76 -1.28 -6.93 -12.96
C ASN A 76 -1.67 -5.68 -12.11
N MET A 77 -0.71 -4.75 -12.08
CA MET A 77 -0.84 -3.32 -11.76
C MET A 77 -0.89 -2.90 -10.28
N ILE A 78 0.04 -3.42 -9.46
CA ILE A 78 0.56 -2.61 -8.35
C ILE A 78 1.94 -2.08 -8.77
N THR A 79 2.01 -0.81 -9.18
CA THR A 79 3.25 -0.04 -9.13
C THR A 79 3.54 0.23 -7.65
N SER A 80 4.23 -0.71 -7.00
CA SER A 80 4.76 -0.50 -5.65
C SER A 80 6.01 0.37 -5.79
N HIS A 81 5.89 1.67 -5.58
CA HIS A 81 7.05 2.54 -5.40
C HIS A 81 7.47 2.45 -3.94
N CYS A 82 8.34 1.48 -3.64
CA CYS A 82 9.06 1.50 -2.38
C CYS A 82 10.13 2.59 -2.49
N MET A 83 9.82 3.80 -2.02
CA MET A 83 10.86 4.82 -1.81
C MET A 83 11.58 4.50 -0.51
N LEU A 84 12.60 3.67 -0.61
CA LEU A 84 13.67 3.64 0.38
C LEU A 84 14.40 4.98 0.25
N HIS A 85 14.26 5.87 1.23
CA HIS A 85 15.07 7.08 1.24
C HIS A 85 16.54 6.69 1.47
N ASP A 86 17.29 6.52 0.37
CA ASP A 86 18.74 6.32 0.34
C ASP A 86 19.50 7.61 0.72
N ASN A 87 19.40 8.05 1.97
CA ASN A 87 20.23 9.15 2.49
C ASN A 87 21.11 8.74 3.69
N ASP A 88 21.37 7.44 3.86
CA ASP A 88 22.49 6.96 4.70
C ASP A 88 23.64 6.51 3.78
N PHE A 89 24.35 7.47 3.19
CA PHE A 89 25.72 7.31 2.67
C PHE A 89 26.68 8.16 3.48
#